data_AF-A0A2U1JGU3-F1
#
_entry.id   AF-A0A2U1JGU3-F1
#
_cell.length_a   1.000
_cell.length_b   1.000
_cell.length_c   1.000
_cell.angle_alpha   90.00
_cell.angle_beta   90.00
_cell.angle_gamma   90.00
#
_symmetry.space_group_name_H-M   'P 1'
#
loop_
_entity.id
_entity.type
_entity.pdbx_description
1 polymer ?
#
loop_
_entity_poly.entity_id
_entity_poly.type
_entity_poly.pdbx_seq_one_letter_code
_entity_poly.pdbx_strand_id
1 'polypeptide(L)'
;MSVKILMVCLGNICRSPLAEGILASKLPKETFIVDSAGTGNWHIGKQPDDRSIAVAKKNNLDISFKKGKHFKASDLDTFDYIYVMDNSNYNDVIALAQNDDQKNKVQLILNELFPGENVDVPDPYYGLQNGFDAVYSMLDESCDIIAEKLIAKYVKSDPIKPISTRGKLYLIPTTLGECDPMDVLPQTVKRAIDLLDDYIVENEKTARKFIKTIHPEKVQATLRLSALNKHTEVSEHNKMIQPCLEGKNIGLMSEAGCPGVADPGAVIVKLAHEKNIQVIPLVGPSSILLALMGSGMNGQSFAFNGYLPIDKTEKKAALKNLEKLSQDKNQSQIFIETPYRNNKMLEDILQALQPNTHLCVATDITLPTEYIKTMRASDWKKASVDLHNRPTIFIIHKM
;
A
#
# COMPACT_ATOMS: atom_id res chain seq x y z
N MET A 1 -12.20 -24.26 -27.04
CA MET A 1 -13.23 -23.35 -27.58
C MET A 1 -13.15 -22.07 -26.77
N SER A 2 -13.16 -20.91 -27.42
CA SER A 2 -13.13 -19.61 -26.74
C SER A 2 -14.48 -19.32 -26.10
N VAL A 3 -14.47 -18.76 -24.89
CA VAL A 3 -15.67 -18.35 -24.14
C VAL A 3 -16.15 -17.02 -24.71
N LYS A 4 -17.43 -16.95 -25.06
CA LYS A 4 -18.03 -15.80 -25.72
C LYS A 4 -18.92 -15.02 -24.75
N ILE A 5 -18.65 -13.72 -24.63
CA ILE A 5 -19.38 -12.81 -23.73
C ILE A 5 -19.99 -11.69 -24.56
N LEU A 6 -21.24 -11.35 -24.28
CA LEU A 6 -21.96 -10.27 -24.96
C LEU A 6 -22.41 -9.20 -23.97
N MET A 7 -22.05 -7.95 -24.25
CA MET A 7 -22.54 -6.77 -23.53
C MET A 7 -23.76 -6.19 -24.24
N VAL A 8 -24.87 -5.99 -23.54
CA VAL A 8 -26.13 -5.55 -24.17
C VAL A 8 -26.67 -4.29 -23.51
N CYS A 9 -26.89 -3.26 -24.32
CA CYS A 9 -27.63 -2.07 -23.88
C CYS A 9 -28.78 -1.76 -24.85
N LEU A 10 -29.44 -0.61 -24.72
CA LEU A 10 -30.51 -0.22 -25.65
C LEU A 10 -30.00 -0.02 -27.09
N GLY A 11 -29.06 0.90 -27.31
CA GLY A 11 -28.70 1.36 -28.67
C GLY A 11 -27.36 0.85 -29.23
N ASN A 12 -26.56 0.14 -28.43
CA ASN A 12 -25.20 -0.31 -28.77
C ASN A 12 -24.24 0.78 -29.30
N ILE A 13 -24.35 1.98 -28.74
CA ILE A 13 -23.45 3.10 -29.07
C ILE A 13 -22.81 3.72 -27.84
N CYS A 14 -23.21 3.34 -26.62
CA CYS A 14 -22.77 4.02 -25.41
C CYS A 14 -22.27 3.03 -24.34
N ARG A 15 -23.19 2.50 -23.52
CA ARG A 15 -22.89 1.62 -22.39
C ARG A 15 -22.27 0.28 -22.81
N SER A 16 -22.87 -0.43 -23.76
CA SER A 16 -22.36 -1.77 -24.15
C SER A 16 -21.05 -1.78 -24.95
N PRO A 17 -20.77 -0.87 -25.90
CA PRO A 17 -19.44 -0.79 -26.52
C PRO A 17 -18.33 -0.42 -25.53
N LEU A 18 -18.67 0.40 -24.52
CA LEU A 18 -17.74 0.77 -23.45
C LEU A 18 -17.42 -0.44 -22.57
N ALA A 19 -18.44 -1.16 -22.10
CA ALA A 19 -18.28 -2.41 -21.36
C ALA A 19 -17.51 -3.48 -22.15
N GLU A 20 -17.75 -3.59 -23.46
CA GLU A 20 -16.99 -4.48 -24.35
C GLU A 20 -15.50 -4.11 -24.34
N GLY A 21 -15.17 -2.83 -24.56
CA GLY A 21 -13.79 -2.35 -24.55
C GLY A 21 -13.09 -2.59 -23.22
N ILE A 22 -13.78 -2.31 -22.10
CA ILE A 22 -13.26 -2.51 -20.75
C ILE A 22 -12.99 -3.99 -20.51
N LEU A 23 -14.00 -4.87 -20.63
CA LEU A 23 -13.82 -6.28 -20.31
C LEU A 23 -12.82 -6.96 -21.25
N ALA A 24 -12.84 -6.63 -22.55
CA ALA A 24 -11.87 -7.15 -23.52
C ALA A 24 -10.42 -6.77 -23.18
N SER A 25 -10.19 -5.63 -22.50
CA SER A 25 -8.87 -5.21 -22.04
C SER A 25 -8.36 -6.02 -20.84
N LYS A 26 -9.28 -6.64 -20.09
CA LYS A 26 -9.02 -7.38 -18.85
C LYS A 26 -8.94 -8.90 -19.06
N LEU A 27 -9.31 -9.41 -20.24
CA LEU A 27 -9.38 -10.84 -20.54
C LEU A 27 -8.33 -11.28 -21.60
N PRO A 28 -7.73 -12.48 -21.45
CA PRO A 28 -6.89 -13.09 -22.50
C PRO A 28 -7.66 -13.31 -23.81
N LYS A 29 -7.21 -12.69 -24.90
CA LYS A 29 -7.90 -12.69 -26.21
C LYS A 29 -7.93 -14.05 -26.88
N GLU A 30 -7.05 -14.96 -26.47
CA GLU A 30 -6.95 -16.33 -26.97
C GLU A 30 -8.07 -17.21 -26.40
N THR A 31 -8.52 -16.90 -25.19
CA THR A 31 -9.52 -17.67 -24.44
C THR A 31 -10.89 -17.02 -24.50
N PHE A 32 -10.97 -15.69 -24.53
CA PHE A 32 -12.23 -14.96 -24.43
C PHE A 32 -12.49 -14.09 -25.64
N ILE A 33 -13.75 -14.07 -26.08
CA ILE A 33 -14.25 -13.17 -27.11
C ILE A 33 -15.33 -12.32 -26.46
N VAL A 34 -15.11 -11.01 -26.40
CA VAL A 34 -16.11 -10.05 -25.91
C VAL A 34 -16.65 -9.27 -27.09
N ASP A 35 -17.97 -9.18 -27.19
CA ASP A 35 -18.68 -8.39 -28.20
C ASP A 35 -19.78 -7.57 -27.53
N SER A 36 -20.44 -6.68 -28.29
CA SER A 36 -21.60 -5.94 -27.82
C SER A 36 -22.74 -5.87 -28.83
N ALA A 37 -23.96 -5.70 -28.32
CA ALA A 37 -25.18 -5.54 -29.10
C ALA A 37 -26.20 -4.61 -28.41
N GLY A 38 -27.27 -4.32 -29.12
CA GLY A 38 -28.34 -3.41 -28.73
C GLY A 38 -29.70 -4.07 -28.86
N THR A 39 -30.59 -3.89 -27.87
CA THR A 39 -31.99 -4.37 -27.99
C THR A 39 -32.77 -3.56 -29.01
N GLY A 40 -32.34 -2.32 -29.30
CA GLY A 40 -32.79 -1.50 -30.41
C GLY A 40 -32.01 -1.71 -31.71
N ASN A 41 -32.60 -1.31 -32.84
CA ASN A 41 -32.01 -1.46 -34.19
C ASN A 41 -31.66 -0.12 -34.88
N TRP A 42 -31.79 1.02 -34.20
CA TRP A 42 -31.63 2.36 -34.78
C TRP A 42 -30.19 2.76 -35.16
N HIS A 43 -29.19 2.08 -34.58
CA HIS A 43 -27.78 2.44 -34.72
C HIS A 43 -26.93 1.34 -35.38
N ILE A 44 -27.56 0.40 -36.07
CA ILE A 44 -26.83 -0.67 -36.78
C ILE A 44 -25.79 -0.05 -37.73
N GLY A 45 -24.55 -0.49 -37.61
CA GLY A 45 -23.42 -0.04 -38.43
C GLY A 45 -22.81 1.32 -38.05
N LYS A 46 -23.43 2.08 -37.13
CA LYS A 46 -22.90 3.37 -36.64
C LYS A 46 -21.78 3.16 -35.62
N GLN A 47 -20.85 4.09 -35.55
CA GLN A 47 -19.82 4.13 -34.51
C GLN A 47 -20.44 4.42 -33.12
N PRO A 48 -19.73 4.12 -32.01
CA PRO A 48 -20.14 4.56 -30.69
C PRO A 48 -20.24 6.08 -30.59
N ASP A 49 -21.02 6.56 -29.63
CA ASP A 49 -21.15 7.99 -29.31
C ASP A 49 -19.79 8.58 -28.96
N ASP A 50 -19.51 9.76 -29.50
CA ASP A 50 -18.20 10.43 -29.38
C ASP A 50 -17.80 10.66 -27.91
N ARG A 51 -18.76 10.85 -27.00
CA ARG A 51 -18.48 11.01 -25.56
C ARG A 51 -18.08 9.69 -24.91
N SER A 52 -18.67 8.57 -25.33
CA SER A 52 -18.25 7.24 -24.89
C SER A 52 -16.84 6.94 -25.39
N ILE A 53 -16.54 7.28 -26.65
CA ILE A 53 -15.19 7.17 -27.22
C ILE A 53 -14.20 8.04 -26.42
N ALA A 54 -14.57 9.28 -26.08
CA ALA A 54 -13.72 10.18 -25.31
C ALA A 54 -13.38 9.65 -23.92
N VAL A 55 -14.37 9.09 -23.20
CA VAL A 55 -14.14 8.50 -21.87
C VAL A 55 -13.34 7.20 -21.96
N ALA A 56 -13.58 6.35 -22.97
CA ALA A 56 -12.74 5.18 -23.23
C ALA A 56 -11.28 5.61 -23.46
N LYS A 57 -11.05 6.61 -24.32
CA LYS A 57 -9.71 7.12 -24.65
C LYS A 57 -9.00 7.73 -23.45
N LYS A 58 -9.73 8.46 -22.60
CA LYS A 58 -9.23 9.01 -21.32
C LYS A 58 -8.67 7.90 -20.41
N ASN A 59 -9.22 6.69 -20.51
CA ASN A 59 -8.80 5.51 -19.74
C ASN A 59 -7.97 4.51 -20.57
N ASN A 60 -7.29 4.97 -21.61
CA ASN A 60 -6.39 4.17 -22.47
C ASN A 60 -7.07 3.02 -23.25
N LEU A 61 -8.37 3.15 -23.55
CA LEU A 61 -9.12 2.23 -24.40
C LEU A 61 -9.51 2.89 -25.72
N ASP A 62 -9.57 2.12 -26.81
CA ASP A 62 -10.11 2.58 -28.08
C ASP A 62 -11.31 1.72 -28.48
N ILE A 63 -12.48 2.36 -28.57
CA ILE A 63 -13.73 1.74 -29.03
C ILE A 63 -14.24 2.37 -30.33
N SER A 64 -13.49 3.30 -30.93
CA SER A 64 -13.93 4.08 -32.12
C SER A 64 -14.22 3.21 -33.35
N PHE A 65 -13.60 2.03 -33.44
CA PHE A 65 -13.77 1.08 -34.53
C PHE A 65 -14.94 0.11 -34.33
N LYS A 66 -15.62 0.13 -33.19
CA LYS A 66 -16.80 -0.70 -32.94
C LYS A 66 -17.98 -0.21 -33.78
N LYS A 67 -18.96 -1.08 -34.02
CA LYS A 67 -20.15 -0.75 -34.81
C LYS A 67 -21.39 -1.29 -34.13
N GLY A 68 -22.43 -0.47 -34.07
CA GLY A 68 -23.72 -0.85 -33.52
C GLY A 68 -24.25 -2.12 -34.18
N LYS A 69 -24.71 -3.06 -33.37
CA LYS A 69 -25.35 -4.33 -33.74
C LYS A 69 -26.68 -4.46 -33.02
N HIS A 70 -27.60 -5.18 -33.63
CA HIS A 70 -28.87 -5.53 -33.00
C HIS A 70 -28.78 -6.94 -32.42
N PHE A 71 -29.23 -7.08 -31.18
CA PHE A 71 -29.33 -8.35 -30.48
C PHE A 71 -30.36 -9.24 -31.20
N LYS A 72 -30.02 -10.52 -31.38
CA LYS A 72 -30.87 -11.52 -32.04
C LYS A 72 -31.08 -12.71 -31.11
N ALA A 73 -32.19 -13.42 -31.28
CA ALA A 73 -32.43 -14.67 -30.54
C ALA A 73 -31.28 -15.68 -30.69
N SER A 74 -30.62 -15.73 -31.86
CA SER A 74 -29.44 -16.58 -32.10
C SER A 74 -28.22 -16.22 -31.24
N ASP A 75 -28.18 -15.03 -30.63
CA ASP A 75 -27.10 -14.64 -29.73
C ASP A 75 -27.19 -15.42 -28.41
N LEU A 76 -28.39 -15.84 -27.98
CA LEU A 76 -28.59 -16.71 -26.81
C LEU A 76 -27.99 -18.12 -27.00
N ASP A 77 -27.85 -18.54 -28.25
CA ASP A 77 -27.18 -19.79 -28.62
C ASP A 77 -25.67 -19.59 -28.82
N THR A 78 -25.28 -18.40 -29.28
CA THR A 78 -23.90 -18.08 -29.66
C THR A 78 -23.01 -17.75 -28.47
N PHE A 79 -23.55 -17.03 -27.47
CA PHE A 79 -22.79 -16.52 -26.34
C PHE A 79 -22.99 -17.38 -25.08
N ASP A 80 -21.94 -17.47 -24.27
CA ASP A 80 -21.92 -18.21 -23.01
C ASP A 80 -22.39 -17.34 -21.85
N TYR A 81 -22.11 -16.03 -21.92
CA TYR A 81 -22.50 -15.03 -20.92
C TYR A 81 -23.08 -13.79 -21.62
N ILE A 82 -24.18 -13.27 -21.09
CA ILE A 82 -24.83 -12.07 -21.60
C ILE A 82 -25.05 -11.11 -20.43
N TYR A 83 -24.33 -9.99 -20.44
CA TYR A 83 -24.45 -8.94 -19.43
C TYR A 83 -25.25 -7.77 -19.97
N VAL A 84 -26.40 -7.52 -19.36
CA VAL A 84 -27.31 -6.42 -19.74
C VAL A 84 -27.14 -5.22 -18.81
N MET A 85 -27.31 -4.01 -19.35
CA MET A 85 -27.03 -2.78 -18.62
C MET A 85 -28.16 -2.32 -17.71
N ASP A 86 -29.41 -2.65 -18.01
CA ASP A 86 -30.57 -2.25 -17.22
C ASP A 86 -31.69 -3.31 -17.31
N ASN A 87 -32.67 -3.18 -16.42
CA ASN A 87 -33.81 -4.09 -16.32
C ASN A 87 -34.68 -4.10 -17.59
N SER A 88 -34.76 -2.99 -18.33
CA SER A 88 -35.46 -2.98 -19.62
C SER A 88 -34.75 -3.89 -20.62
N ASN A 89 -33.43 -3.77 -20.73
CA ASN A 89 -32.62 -4.62 -21.59
C ASN A 89 -32.67 -6.09 -21.15
N TYR A 90 -32.72 -6.36 -19.85
CA TYR A 90 -32.93 -7.70 -19.32
C TYR A 90 -34.25 -8.30 -19.81
N ASN A 91 -35.35 -7.57 -19.65
CA ASN A 91 -36.68 -8.03 -20.05
C ASN A 91 -36.77 -8.25 -21.57
N ASP A 92 -36.22 -7.35 -22.38
CA ASP A 92 -36.16 -7.47 -23.84
C ASP A 92 -35.42 -8.75 -24.27
N VAL A 93 -34.27 -9.03 -23.65
CA VAL A 93 -33.45 -10.20 -23.96
C VAL A 93 -34.11 -11.50 -23.48
N ILE A 94 -34.66 -11.51 -22.27
CA ILE A 94 -35.34 -12.69 -21.69
C ILE A 94 -36.59 -13.06 -22.47
N ALA A 95 -37.31 -12.08 -23.03
CA ALA A 95 -38.49 -12.34 -23.87
C ALA A 95 -38.16 -13.13 -25.15
N LEU A 96 -36.90 -13.11 -25.60
CA LEU A 96 -36.43 -13.87 -26.75
C LEU A 96 -35.93 -15.28 -26.38
N ALA A 97 -35.77 -15.59 -25.08
CA ALA A 97 -35.29 -16.87 -24.61
C ALA A 97 -36.36 -17.97 -24.68
N GLN A 98 -35.98 -19.12 -25.23
CA GLN A 98 -36.87 -20.25 -25.49
C GLN A 98 -36.82 -21.32 -24.41
N ASN A 99 -35.80 -21.30 -23.54
CA ASN A 99 -35.59 -22.27 -22.48
C ASN A 99 -34.83 -21.64 -21.30
N ASP A 100 -34.77 -22.36 -20.18
CA ASP A 100 -34.15 -21.86 -18.96
C ASP A 100 -32.63 -21.75 -19.05
N ASP A 101 -31.97 -22.60 -19.86
CA ASP A 101 -30.52 -22.49 -20.10
C ASP A 101 -30.16 -21.15 -20.76
N GLN A 102 -30.95 -20.69 -21.73
CA GLN A 102 -30.76 -19.38 -22.35
C GLN A 102 -31.01 -18.25 -21.35
N LYS A 103 -32.04 -18.36 -20.50
CA LYS A 103 -32.32 -17.36 -19.45
C LYS A 103 -31.19 -17.27 -18.42
N ASN A 104 -30.65 -18.41 -18.01
CA ASN A 104 -29.59 -18.50 -16.99
C ASN A 104 -28.26 -17.84 -17.42
N LYS A 105 -28.05 -17.62 -18.72
CA LYS A 105 -26.88 -16.90 -19.25
C LYS A 105 -27.00 -15.38 -19.15
N VAL A 106 -28.21 -14.84 -18.94
CA VAL A 106 -28.49 -13.41 -18.96
C VAL A 106 -28.44 -12.85 -17.55
N GLN A 107 -27.63 -11.81 -17.34
CA GLN A 107 -27.37 -11.23 -16.02
C GLN A 107 -27.30 -9.71 -16.10
N LEU A 108 -27.83 -9.01 -15.09
CA LEU A 108 -27.59 -7.57 -14.92
C LEU A 108 -26.15 -7.36 -14.52
N ILE A 109 -25.42 -6.50 -15.24
CA ILE A 109 -23.98 -6.31 -15.02
C ILE A 109 -23.65 -5.78 -13.62
N LEU A 110 -24.49 -4.92 -13.06
CA LEU A 110 -24.26 -4.34 -11.72
C LEU A 110 -24.60 -5.29 -10.57
N ASN A 111 -25.19 -6.46 -10.82
CA ASN A 111 -25.31 -7.48 -9.77
C ASN A 111 -23.94 -8.04 -9.35
N GLU A 112 -22.88 -7.73 -10.10
CA GLU A 112 -21.50 -8.02 -9.70
C GLU A 112 -21.02 -7.11 -8.55
N LEU A 113 -21.51 -5.86 -8.50
CA LEU A 113 -21.21 -4.89 -7.44
C LEU A 113 -22.25 -4.87 -6.33
N PHE A 114 -23.52 -5.03 -6.69
CA PHE A 114 -24.68 -4.98 -5.78
C PHE A 114 -25.52 -6.27 -5.92
N PRO A 115 -25.04 -7.41 -5.36
CA PRO A 115 -25.67 -8.70 -5.58
C PRO A 115 -27.15 -8.74 -5.15
N GLY A 116 -28.03 -9.03 -6.11
CA GLY A 116 -29.47 -9.19 -5.86
C GLY A 116 -30.26 -7.89 -5.78
N GLU A 117 -29.61 -6.74 -5.90
CA GLU A 117 -30.27 -5.43 -5.91
C GLU A 117 -30.85 -5.06 -7.27
N ASN A 118 -30.39 -5.71 -8.35
CA ASN A 118 -30.85 -5.50 -9.73
C ASN A 118 -30.79 -4.04 -10.16
N VAL A 119 -29.69 -3.35 -9.80
CA VAL A 119 -29.47 -1.93 -10.10
C VAL A 119 -29.21 -1.72 -11.58
N ASP A 120 -29.79 -0.67 -12.15
CA ASP A 120 -29.58 -0.25 -13.53
C ASP A 120 -28.27 0.56 -13.67
N VAL A 121 -27.52 0.31 -14.75
CA VAL A 121 -26.52 1.27 -15.23
C VAL A 121 -27.26 2.49 -15.77
N PRO A 122 -27.09 3.67 -15.16
CA PRO A 122 -27.86 4.85 -15.52
C PRO A 122 -27.60 5.27 -16.96
N ASP A 123 -28.60 5.91 -17.59
CA ASP A 123 -28.41 6.51 -18.90
C ASP A 123 -27.49 7.74 -18.78
N PRO A 124 -26.34 7.77 -19.47
CA PRO A 124 -25.37 8.85 -19.30
C PRO A 124 -25.78 10.18 -19.99
N TYR A 125 -26.91 10.23 -20.70
CA TYR A 125 -27.38 11.42 -21.41
C TYR A 125 -28.17 12.37 -20.52
N TYR A 126 -28.91 11.84 -19.55
CA TYR A 126 -29.88 12.60 -18.77
C TYR A 126 -29.63 12.41 -17.27
N GLY A 127 -28.99 13.37 -16.62
CA GLY A 127 -29.10 13.51 -15.15
C GLY A 127 -27.81 13.71 -14.34
N LEU A 128 -26.61 13.63 -14.91
CA LEU A 128 -25.36 13.83 -14.14
C LEU A 128 -24.33 14.69 -14.88
N GLN A 129 -23.76 15.67 -14.19
CA GLN A 129 -22.51 16.31 -14.62
C GLN A 129 -21.43 15.22 -14.60
N ASN A 130 -20.82 14.92 -15.76
CA ASN A 130 -19.90 13.78 -15.98
C ASN A 130 -20.55 12.37 -16.01
N GLY A 131 -21.80 12.23 -16.46
CA GLY A 131 -22.50 10.93 -16.51
C GLY A 131 -21.75 9.80 -17.23
N PHE A 132 -20.97 10.11 -18.29
CA PHE A 132 -20.16 9.11 -18.99
C PHE A 132 -18.97 8.60 -18.16
N ASP A 133 -18.31 9.46 -17.38
CA ASP A 133 -17.22 9.04 -16.48
C ASP A 133 -17.76 8.18 -15.33
N ALA A 134 -18.92 8.53 -14.76
CA ALA A 134 -19.56 7.75 -13.70
C ALA A 134 -19.95 6.35 -14.19
N VAL A 135 -20.54 6.26 -15.39
CA VAL A 135 -20.84 4.99 -16.05
C VAL A 135 -19.57 4.19 -16.32
N TYR A 136 -18.49 4.83 -16.76
CA TYR A 136 -17.20 4.16 -16.94
C TYR A 136 -16.73 3.50 -15.63
N SER A 137 -16.69 4.25 -14.52
CA SER A 137 -16.23 3.71 -13.23
C SER A 137 -17.06 2.50 -12.79
N MET A 138 -18.39 2.57 -12.87
CA MET A 138 -19.27 1.44 -12.52
C MET A 138 -19.02 0.21 -13.40
N LEU A 139 -18.84 0.41 -14.71
CA LEU A 139 -18.56 -0.67 -15.65
C LEU A 139 -17.16 -1.25 -15.44
N ASP A 140 -16.17 -0.41 -15.13
CA ASP A 140 -14.79 -0.81 -14.87
C ASP A 140 -14.70 -1.75 -13.66
N GLU A 141 -15.30 -1.33 -12.54
CA GLU A 141 -15.36 -2.13 -11.31
C GLU A 141 -16.12 -3.46 -11.53
N SER A 142 -17.26 -3.42 -12.22
CA SER A 142 -18.02 -4.65 -12.54
C SER A 142 -17.20 -5.60 -13.44
N CYS A 143 -16.49 -5.05 -14.43
CA CYS A 143 -15.67 -5.84 -15.34
C CYS A 143 -14.43 -6.45 -14.67
N ASP A 144 -13.88 -5.85 -13.61
CA ASP A 144 -12.81 -6.47 -12.81
C ASP A 144 -13.31 -7.79 -12.20
N ILE A 145 -14.47 -7.74 -11.53
CA ILE A 145 -15.07 -8.91 -10.87
C ILE A 145 -15.41 -10.00 -11.90
N ILE A 146 -15.99 -9.62 -13.04
CA ILE A 146 -16.32 -10.55 -14.13
C ILE A 146 -15.04 -11.19 -14.68
N ALA A 147 -14.00 -10.40 -14.95
CA ALA A 147 -12.74 -10.91 -15.49
C ALA A 147 -12.11 -11.93 -14.55
N GLU A 148 -12.05 -11.63 -13.24
CA GLU A 148 -11.53 -12.56 -12.23
C GLU A 148 -12.29 -13.88 -12.21
N LYS A 149 -13.64 -13.83 -12.18
CA LYS A 149 -14.49 -15.03 -12.18
C LYS A 149 -14.30 -15.88 -13.44
N LEU A 150 -14.26 -15.24 -14.61
CA LEU A 150 -14.15 -15.94 -15.89
C LEU A 150 -12.76 -16.55 -16.08
N ILE A 151 -11.70 -15.83 -15.73
CA ILE A 151 -10.33 -16.33 -15.78
C ILE A 151 -10.19 -17.54 -14.88
N ALA A 152 -10.65 -17.45 -13.62
CA ALA A 152 -10.61 -18.56 -12.67
C ALA A 152 -11.36 -19.80 -13.16
N LYS A 153 -12.46 -19.61 -13.91
CA LYS A 153 -13.30 -20.71 -14.39
C LYS A 153 -12.78 -21.41 -15.66
N TYR A 154 -12.21 -20.67 -16.62
CA TYR A 154 -11.98 -21.19 -17.97
C TYR A 154 -10.52 -21.28 -18.39
N VAL A 155 -9.61 -20.64 -17.67
CA VAL A 155 -8.17 -20.74 -17.97
C VAL A 155 -7.59 -21.90 -17.17
N LYS A 156 -7.56 -23.12 -17.77
CA LYS A 156 -6.84 -24.29 -17.21
C LYS A 156 -5.34 -24.03 -17.31
N SER A 157 -4.66 -24.16 -16.19
CA SER A 157 -3.28 -23.74 -15.93
C SER A 157 -2.22 -24.36 -16.85
N ASP A 158 -1.63 -23.56 -17.74
CA ASP A 158 -0.26 -23.08 -17.54
C ASP A 158 -0.37 -21.58 -17.21
N PRO A 159 0.36 -21.06 -16.21
CA PRO A 159 -0.04 -19.84 -15.53
C PRO A 159 0.18 -18.62 -16.43
N ILE A 160 -0.90 -18.15 -17.06
CA ILE A 160 -1.11 -16.70 -17.07
C ILE A 160 -1.23 -16.35 -15.60
N LYS A 161 -0.15 -15.74 -15.09
CA LYS A 161 -0.07 -15.18 -13.75
C LYS A 161 -1.44 -14.52 -13.47
N PRO A 162 -2.07 -14.76 -12.30
CA PRO A 162 -3.06 -13.80 -11.82
C PRO A 162 -2.42 -12.39 -11.92
N ILE A 163 -3.16 -11.28 -11.78
CA ILE A 163 -2.49 -10.15 -11.12
C ILE A 163 -1.94 -10.81 -9.88
N SER A 164 -0.64 -11.11 -9.86
CA SER A 164 -0.05 -11.92 -8.81
C SER A 164 -0.51 -11.17 -7.60
N THR A 165 -1.37 -11.78 -6.79
CA THR A 165 -1.61 -11.27 -5.46
C THR A 165 -0.30 -11.58 -4.80
N ARG A 166 0.69 -10.74 -5.13
CA ARG A 166 2.01 -10.77 -4.58
C ARG A 166 1.73 -10.75 -3.09
N GLY A 167 2.51 -11.55 -2.39
CA GLY A 167 2.57 -11.40 -0.96
C GLY A 167 2.83 -9.94 -0.63
N LYS A 168 2.40 -9.56 0.55
CA LYS A 168 2.54 -8.21 1.06
C LYS A 168 3.78 -8.18 1.95
N LEU A 169 4.54 -7.10 1.87
CA LEU A 169 5.65 -6.84 2.77
C LEU A 169 5.14 -6.04 3.97
N TYR A 170 5.06 -6.67 5.13
CA TYR A 170 4.65 -6.02 6.38
C TYR A 170 5.88 -5.46 7.09
N LEU A 171 5.91 -4.16 7.35
CA LEU A 171 6.92 -3.54 8.21
C LEU A 171 6.45 -3.67 9.65
N ILE A 172 7.08 -4.57 10.40
CA ILE A 172 6.69 -4.94 11.75
C ILE A 172 7.58 -4.18 12.74
N PRO A 173 7.05 -3.19 13.46
CA PRO A 173 7.80 -2.50 14.48
C PRO A 173 8.04 -3.41 15.69
N THR A 174 9.18 -3.21 16.32
CA THR A 174 9.57 -3.84 17.58
C THR A 174 9.52 -2.82 18.72
N THR A 175 9.72 -3.29 19.96
CA THR A 175 9.86 -2.39 21.11
C THR A 175 11.17 -1.59 21.00
N LEU A 176 11.28 -0.45 21.71
CA LEU A 176 12.53 0.33 21.74
C LEU A 176 13.59 -0.23 22.72
N GLY A 177 13.21 -1.22 23.52
CA GLY A 177 14.05 -1.94 24.46
C GLY A 177 13.24 -3.03 25.16
N GLU A 178 13.72 -3.52 26.30
CA GLU A 178 13.01 -4.55 27.07
C GLU A 178 11.85 -3.92 27.87
N CYS A 179 10.62 -4.12 27.38
CA CYS A 179 9.37 -3.73 28.04
C CYS A 179 8.26 -4.74 27.67
N ASP A 180 7.08 -4.63 28.29
CA ASP A 180 5.90 -5.37 27.83
C ASP A 180 5.49 -4.83 26.45
N PRO A 181 5.48 -5.66 25.38
CA PRO A 181 5.11 -5.17 24.08
C PRO A 181 3.64 -4.73 23.98
N MET A 182 2.76 -5.22 24.86
CA MET A 182 1.34 -4.84 24.85
C MET A 182 1.11 -3.39 25.27
N ASP A 183 2.08 -2.78 25.97
CA ASP A 183 2.01 -1.37 26.36
C ASP A 183 2.32 -0.42 25.19
N VAL A 184 3.06 -0.89 24.18
CA VAL A 184 3.65 -0.02 23.14
C VAL A 184 3.33 -0.46 21.72
N LEU A 185 2.80 -1.67 21.52
CA LEU A 185 2.43 -2.19 20.20
C LEU A 185 0.93 -2.48 20.11
N PRO A 186 0.27 -2.06 19.02
CA PRO A 186 -1.13 -2.36 18.80
C PRO A 186 -1.34 -3.84 18.43
N GLN A 187 -2.56 -4.33 18.69
CA GLN A 187 -2.99 -5.70 18.37
C GLN A 187 -2.84 -6.06 16.87
N THR A 188 -2.73 -5.08 15.98
CA THR A 188 -2.41 -5.30 14.56
C THR A 188 -1.06 -6.00 14.37
N VAL A 189 -0.07 -5.76 15.23
CA VAL A 189 1.25 -6.42 15.17
C VAL A 189 1.11 -7.91 15.43
N LYS A 190 0.39 -8.29 16.50
CA LYS A 190 0.11 -9.70 16.81
C LYS A 190 -0.63 -10.40 15.68
N ARG A 191 -1.63 -9.75 15.08
CA ARG A 191 -2.37 -10.28 13.92
C ARG A 191 -1.46 -10.48 12.70
N ALA A 192 -0.52 -9.59 12.45
CA ALA A 192 0.44 -9.76 11.37
C ALA A 192 1.35 -10.96 11.64
N ILE A 193 1.91 -11.07 12.84
CA ILE A 193 2.78 -12.20 13.24
C ILE A 193 2.07 -13.55 13.12
N ASP A 194 0.78 -13.62 13.48
CA ASP A 194 -0.04 -14.82 13.34
C ASP A 194 -0.09 -15.32 11.88
N LEU A 195 -0.24 -14.39 10.93
CA LEU A 195 -0.35 -14.67 9.49
C LEU A 195 0.99 -14.90 8.76
N LEU A 196 2.12 -14.61 9.41
CA LEU A 196 3.43 -14.57 8.77
C LEU A 196 4.35 -15.68 9.25
N ASP A 197 5.01 -16.36 8.31
CA ASP A 197 6.04 -17.37 8.57
C ASP A 197 7.41 -17.03 7.96
N ASP A 198 7.45 -16.12 6.99
CA ASP A 198 8.66 -15.62 6.34
C ASP A 198 9.01 -14.23 6.87
N TYR A 199 10.26 -14.05 7.31
CA TYR A 199 10.74 -12.80 7.88
C TYR A 199 12.11 -12.41 7.32
N ILE A 200 12.31 -11.11 7.15
CA ILE A 200 13.60 -10.47 6.91
C ILE A 200 13.93 -9.70 8.19
N VAL A 201 15.08 -9.98 8.78
CA VAL A 201 15.44 -9.51 10.13
C VAL A 201 16.91 -9.12 10.20
N GLU A 202 17.30 -8.24 11.10
CA GLU A 202 18.74 -7.96 11.32
C GLU A 202 19.44 -9.12 12.05
N ASN A 203 18.78 -9.71 13.04
CA ASN A 203 19.29 -10.84 13.80
C ASN A 203 18.18 -11.88 14.09
N GLU A 204 18.46 -13.14 13.75
CA GLU A 204 17.48 -14.21 13.89
C GLU A 204 17.09 -14.52 15.34
N LYS A 205 18.05 -14.44 16.28
CA LYS A 205 17.83 -14.81 17.68
C LYS A 205 16.91 -13.80 18.37
N THR A 206 17.16 -12.50 18.17
CA THR A 206 16.36 -11.42 18.73
C THR A 206 14.96 -11.40 18.13
N ALA A 207 14.83 -11.58 16.81
CA ALA A 207 13.55 -11.66 16.13
C ALA A 207 12.68 -12.84 16.62
N ARG A 208 13.26 -14.05 16.78
CA ARG A 208 12.55 -15.22 17.34
C ARG A 208 12.07 -14.96 18.76
N LYS A 209 12.92 -14.38 19.62
CA LYS A 209 12.55 -13.99 20.99
C LYS A 209 11.35 -13.03 20.96
N PHE A 210 11.40 -11.99 20.13
CA PHE A 210 10.31 -11.02 19.98
C PHE A 210 8.99 -11.66 19.51
N ILE A 211 9.04 -12.46 18.43
CA ILE A 211 7.85 -13.16 17.90
C ILE A 211 7.22 -14.05 18.98
N LYS A 212 8.04 -14.78 19.75
CA LYS A 212 7.57 -15.64 20.83
C LYS A 212 6.92 -14.83 21.97
N THR A 213 7.45 -13.64 22.29
CA THR A 213 6.86 -12.76 23.30
C THR A 213 5.48 -12.24 22.87
N ILE A 214 5.32 -11.80 21.62
CA ILE A 214 4.04 -11.30 21.09
C ILE A 214 3.01 -12.44 20.91
N HIS A 215 3.47 -13.58 20.40
CA HIS A 215 2.63 -14.71 20.04
C HIS A 215 3.22 -16.04 20.54
N PRO A 216 3.02 -16.39 21.83
CA PRO A 216 3.57 -17.61 22.41
C PRO A 216 3.19 -18.90 21.68
N GLU A 217 2.01 -18.97 21.08
CA GLU A 217 1.54 -20.14 20.33
C GLU A 217 2.21 -20.32 18.96
N LYS A 218 2.98 -19.32 18.47
CA LYS A 218 3.62 -19.39 17.15
C LYS A 218 4.79 -20.39 17.21
N VAL A 219 4.71 -21.43 16.39
CA VAL A 219 5.70 -22.51 16.35
C VAL A 219 7.01 -21.99 15.77
N GLN A 220 8.04 -21.83 16.60
CA GLN A 220 9.30 -21.23 16.18
C GLN A 220 10.00 -21.99 15.06
N ALA A 221 9.91 -23.33 15.06
CA ALA A 221 10.58 -24.18 14.08
C ALA A 221 10.07 -23.99 12.63
N THR A 222 8.87 -23.42 12.43
CA THR A 222 8.30 -23.21 11.09
C THR A 222 8.72 -21.86 10.49
N LEU A 223 9.26 -20.95 11.30
CA LEU A 223 9.63 -19.61 10.86
C LEU A 223 10.91 -19.64 10.01
N ARG A 224 10.84 -19.00 8.84
CA ARG A 224 11.93 -18.82 7.88
C ARG A 224 12.44 -17.39 7.99
N LEU A 225 13.64 -17.21 8.55
CA LEU A 225 14.23 -15.89 8.79
C LEU A 225 15.42 -15.70 7.86
N SER A 226 15.47 -14.56 7.18
CA SER A 226 16.61 -14.14 6.37
C SER A 226 17.31 -12.96 7.04
N ALA A 227 18.58 -13.13 7.39
CA ALA A 227 19.36 -12.08 8.02
C ALA A 227 19.77 -11.00 7.00
N LEU A 228 19.40 -9.75 7.25
CA LEU A 228 19.73 -8.58 6.45
C LEU A 228 20.72 -7.71 7.22
N ASN A 229 21.85 -7.37 6.58
CA ASN A 229 22.81 -6.43 7.15
C ASN A 229 23.39 -5.53 6.05
N LYS A 230 24.19 -4.54 6.44
CA LYS A 230 24.80 -3.56 5.52
C LYS A 230 25.74 -4.15 4.46
N HIS A 231 26.15 -5.41 4.60
CA HIS A 231 27.04 -6.13 3.68
C HIS A 231 26.30 -7.17 2.83
N THR A 232 25.00 -7.34 3.02
CA THR A 232 24.17 -8.25 2.21
C THR A 232 24.20 -7.81 0.75
N GLU A 233 24.44 -8.76 -0.15
CA GLU A 233 24.53 -8.46 -1.58
C GLU A 233 23.14 -8.23 -2.21
N VAL A 234 23.10 -7.44 -3.29
CA VAL A 234 21.85 -7.19 -4.05
C VAL A 234 21.21 -8.48 -4.56
N SER A 235 22.04 -9.50 -4.88
CA SER A 235 21.57 -10.82 -5.30
C SER A 235 20.76 -11.51 -4.19
N GLU A 236 21.14 -11.32 -2.93
CA GLU A 236 20.45 -11.86 -1.76
C GLU A 236 19.17 -11.11 -1.45
N HIS A 237 19.13 -9.78 -1.62
CA HIS A 237 17.88 -9.01 -1.46
C HIS A 237 16.75 -9.53 -2.35
N ASN A 238 17.07 -9.90 -3.60
CA ASN A 238 16.08 -10.48 -4.52
C ASN A 238 15.57 -11.85 -4.05
N LYS A 239 16.44 -12.68 -3.45
CA LYS A 239 16.02 -13.96 -2.85
C LYS A 239 15.12 -13.73 -1.65
N MET A 240 15.41 -12.71 -0.83
CA MET A 240 14.61 -12.39 0.36
C MET A 240 13.17 -12.01 0.02
N ILE A 241 12.92 -11.31 -1.09
CA ILE A 241 11.55 -10.93 -1.50
C ILE A 241 10.86 -11.97 -2.38
N GLN A 242 11.55 -13.04 -2.76
CA GLN A 242 11.03 -14.09 -3.62
C GLN A 242 9.70 -14.70 -3.11
N PRO A 243 9.51 -14.95 -1.79
CA PRO A 243 8.23 -15.43 -1.28
C PRO A 243 7.07 -14.47 -1.61
N CYS A 244 7.28 -13.15 -1.57
CA CYS A 244 6.26 -12.17 -1.98
C CYS A 244 5.94 -12.28 -3.48
N LEU A 245 6.93 -12.54 -4.33
CA LEU A 245 6.69 -12.77 -5.76
C LEU A 245 5.91 -14.07 -6.02
N GLU A 246 5.96 -15.01 -5.09
CA GLU A 246 5.22 -16.27 -5.08
C GLU A 246 3.85 -16.19 -4.37
N GLY A 247 3.47 -15.00 -3.88
CA GLY A 247 2.18 -14.77 -3.22
C GLY A 247 2.18 -14.90 -1.69
N LYS A 248 3.33 -15.12 -1.06
CA LYS A 248 3.47 -15.25 0.40
C LYS A 248 3.84 -13.93 1.05
N ASN A 249 3.11 -13.57 2.10
CA ASN A 249 3.40 -12.37 2.87
C ASN A 249 4.73 -12.54 3.64
N ILE A 250 5.49 -11.44 3.75
CA ILE A 250 6.77 -11.41 4.47
C ILE A 250 6.73 -10.30 5.52
N GLY A 251 7.29 -10.56 6.70
CA GLY A 251 7.57 -9.54 7.71
C GLY A 251 8.98 -8.96 7.57
N LEU A 252 9.15 -7.65 7.65
CA LEU A 252 10.45 -6.99 7.83
C LEU A 252 10.52 -6.42 9.24
N MET A 253 11.55 -6.77 10.00
CA MET A 253 11.78 -6.33 11.38
C MET A 253 13.20 -5.80 11.56
N SER A 254 13.34 -4.72 12.32
CA SER A 254 14.62 -4.18 12.80
C SER A 254 14.83 -4.52 14.27
N GLU A 255 16.04 -4.25 14.79
CA GLU A 255 16.38 -4.52 16.20
C GLU A 255 15.55 -3.70 17.19
N ALA A 256 15.17 -2.47 16.84
CA ALA A 256 14.40 -1.58 17.72
C ALA A 256 13.51 -0.61 16.93
N GLY A 257 12.27 -0.46 17.39
CA GLY A 257 11.31 0.53 16.87
C GLY A 257 10.81 0.22 15.46
N CYS A 258 10.67 1.25 14.63
CA CYS A 258 10.14 1.13 13.27
C CYS A 258 11.25 0.75 12.25
N PRO A 259 11.07 -0.31 11.44
CA PRO A 259 12.06 -0.71 10.44
C PRO A 259 12.07 0.20 9.21
N GLY A 260 13.21 0.25 8.52
CA GLY A 260 13.43 0.99 7.28
C GLY A 260 13.78 2.48 7.44
N VAL A 261 14.17 2.93 8.64
CA VAL A 261 14.51 4.35 8.90
C VAL A 261 16.00 4.54 9.20
N ALA A 262 16.53 3.82 10.17
CA ALA A 262 17.93 3.93 10.61
C ALA A 262 18.69 2.58 10.51
N ASP A 263 18.09 1.63 9.83
CA ASP A 263 18.49 0.23 9.68
C ASP A 263 18.51 -0.15 8.18
N PRO A 264 19.08 -1.31 7.79
CA PRO A 264 19.21 -1.67 6.38
C PRO A 264 17.88 -1.97 5.66
N GLY A 265 16.74 -2.05 6.36
CA GLY A 265 15.46 -2.49 5.80
C GLY A 265 14.92 -1.64 4.64
N ALA A 266 15.33 -0.37 4.54
CA ALA A 266 14.88 0.54 3.47
C ALA A 266 15.19 0.00 2.06
N VAL A 267 16.26 -0.77 1.90
CA VAL A 267 16.63 -1.37 0.61
C VAL A 267 15.61 -2.42 0.15
N ILE A 268 15.04 -3.18 1.08
CA ILE A 268 14.00 -4.19 0.81
C ILE A 268 12.69 -3.52 0.44
N VAL A 269 12.33 -2.44 1.15
CA VAL A 269 11.13 -1.64 0.85
C VAL A 269 11.19 -1.05 -0.55
N LYS A 270 12.33 -0.46 -0.92
CA LYS A 270 12.56 0.06 -2.27
C LYS A 270 12.39 -1.05 -3.31
N LEU A 271 13.03 -2.20 -3.10
CA LEU A 271 12.95 -3.34 -4.02
C LEU A 271 11.51 -3.87 -4.12
N ALA A 272 10.76 -3.91 -3.02
CA ALA A 272 9.35 -4.30 -3.01
C ALA A 272 8.52 -3.38 -3.94
N HIS A 273 8.67 -2.06 -3.83
CA HIS A 273 8.01 -1.12 -4.72
C HIS A 273 8.39 -1.31 -6.19
N GLU A 274 9.68 -1.48 -6.49
CA GLU A 274 10.17 -1.75 -7.86
C GLU A 274 9.56 -3.03 -8.45
N LYS A 275 9.20 -3.99 -7.60
CA LYS A 275 8.56 -5.25 -8.00
C LYS A 275 7.03 -5.23 -7.89
N ASN A 276 6.41 -4.08 -7.61
CA ASN A 276 4.97 -3.93 -7.40
C ASN A 276 4.40 -4.80 -6.25
N ILE A 277 5.21 -5.04 -5.22
CA ILE A 277 4.80 -5.68 -3.97
C ILE A 277 4.16 -4.62 -3.08
N GLN A 278 2.97 -4.87 -2.52
CA GLN A 278 2.34 -3.96 -1.57
C GLN A 278 3.15 -3.92 -0.27
N VAL A 279 3.54 -2.74 0.17
CA VAL A 279 4.22 -2.49 1.45
C VAL A 279 3.19 -2.01 2.47
N ILE A 280 3.16 -2.63 3.65
CA ILE A 280 2.21 -2.35 4.73
C ILE A 280 2.98 -1.95 5.99
N PRO A 281 3.11 -0.63 6.26
CA PRO A 281 3.63 -0.16 7.54
C PRO A 281 2.64 -0.40 8.67
N LEU A 282 3.11 -1.06 9.74
CA LEU A 282 2.34 -1.19 10.98
C LEU A 282 2.74 -0.10 11.96
N VAL A 283 1.77 0.32 12.78
CA VAL A 283 1.98 1.31 13.84
C VAL A 283 2.81 0.69 14.97
N GLY A 284 3.79 1.43 15.48
CA GLY A 284 4.61 1.07 16.63
C GLY A 284 5.46 2.24 17.12
N PRO A 285 6.29 2.03 18.15
CA PRO A 285 7.00 3.12 18.81
C PRO A 285 8.14 3.66 17.93
N SER A 286 8.10 4.96 17.67
CA SER A 286 9.17 5.71 17.01
C SER A 286 9.86 6.61 18.04
N SER A 287 11.12 6.30 18.38
CA SER A 287 11.91 7.12 19.30
C SER A 287 12.03 8.57 18.84
N ILE A 288 12.12 8.80 17.52
CA ILE A 288 12.18 10.13 16.91
C ILE A 288 10.91 10.94 17.21
N LEU A 289 9.73 10.37 16.92
CA LEU A 289 8.47 11.07 17.11
C LEU A 289 8.12 11.23 18.59
N LEU A 290 8.36 10.21 19.41
CA LEU A 290 8.12 10.26 20.86
C LEU A 290 9.04 11.30 21.54
N ALA A 291 10.32 11.37 21.16
CA ALA A 291 11.22 12.41 21.64
C ALA A 291 10.74 13.81 21.21
N LEU A 292 10.33 13.97 19.95
CA LEU A 292 9.83 15.25 19.44
C LEU A 292 8.56 15.70 20.18
N MET A 293 7.60 14.80 20.38
CA MET A 293 6.38 15.05 21.16
C MET A 293 6.72 15.46 22.60
N GLY A 294 7.59 14.69 23.29
CA GLY A 294 7.99 14.98 24.66
C GLY A 294 8.88 16.21 24.82
N SER A 295 9.52 16.68 23.75
CA SER A 295 10.42 17.84 23.79
C SER A 295 9.72 19.18 23.94
N GLY A 296 8.46 19.28 23.51
CA GLY A 296 7.74 20.56 23.38
C GLY A 296 8.28 21.50 22.29
N MET A 297 9.17 21.01 21.40
CA MET A 297 9.73 21.78 20.29
C MET A 297 8.81 21.74 19.05
N ASN A 298 9.19 22.43 17.98
CA ASN A 298 8.37 22.48 16.77
C ASN A 298 8.24 21.08 16.13
N GLY A 299 7.05 20.48 16.26
CA GLY A 299 6.69 19.20 15.65
C GLY A 299 6.19 19.29 14.20
N GLN A 300 5.83 20.49 13.73
CA GLN A 300 5.36 20.72 12.36
C GLN A 300 6.50 20.83 11.35
N SER A 301 7.70 21.19 11.81
CA SER A 301 8.92 21.26 11.01
C SER A 301 10.08 20.66 11.79
N PHE A 302 10.55 19.50 11.36
CA PHE A 302 11.71 18.84 11.95
C PHE A 302 12.56 18.10 10.90
N ALA A 303 13.80 17.80 11.24
CA ALA A 303 14.70 16.97 10.45
C ALA A 303 15.43 15.97 11.34
N PHE A 304 15.51 14.70 10.91
CA PHE A 304 16.34 13.68 11.55
C PHE A 304 17.66 13.54 10.79
N ASN A 305 18.77 13.71 11.51
CA ASN A 305 20.11 13.78 10.94
C ASN A 305 20.96 12.53 11.23
N GLY A 306 20.38 11.49 11.84
CA GLY A 306 21.11 10.27 12.19
C GLY A 306 22.30 10.53 13.12
N TYR A 307 23.44 9.90 12.83
CA TYR A 307 24.70 10.08 13.55
C TYR A 307 25.46 11.29 13.01
N LEU A 308 26.01 12.12 13.91
CA LEU A 308 26.88 13.23 13.52
C LEU A 308 28.32 12.76 13.23
N PRO A 309 29.15 13.58 12.54
CA PRO A 309 30.54 13.23 12.25
C PRO A 309 31.34 12.81 13.48
N ILE A 310 32.26 11.86 13.28
CA ILE A 310 33.13 11.37 14.35
C ILE A 310 34.21 12.40 14.68
N ASP A 311 34.77 13.07 13.65
CA ASP A 311 35.78 14.10 13.82
C ASP A 311 35.23 15.28 14.65
N LYS A 312 36.06 15.77 15.59
CA LYS A 312 35.64 16.80 16.55
C LYS A 312 35.35 18.15 15.88
N THR A 313 36.14 18.52 14.88
CA THR A 313 35.99 19.80 14.18
C THR A 313 34.77 19.76 13.28
N GLU A 314 34.60 18.68 12.53
CA GLU A 314 33.42 18.47 11.67
C GLU A 314 32.13 18.39 12.49
N LYS A 315 32.13 17.67 13.63
CA LYS A 315 30.97 17.59 14.52
C LYS A 315 30.57 18.95 15.07
N LYS A 316 31.55 19.75 15.50
CA LYS A 316 31.30 21.12 15.99
C LYS A 316 30.73 22.02 14.89
N ALA A 317 31.23 21.89 13.66
CA ALA A 317 30.69 22.60 12.51
C ALA A 317 29.25 22.15 12.18
N ALA A 318 28.98 20.84 12.22
CA ALA A 318 27.66 20.27 12.01
C ALA A 318 26.65 20.79 13.06
N LEU A 319 26.99 20.77 14.35
CA LEU A 319 26.14 21.28 15.43
C LEU A 319 25.77 22.76 15.25
N LYS A 320 26.75 23.61 14.88
CA LYS A 320 26.50 25.03 14.59
C LYS A 320 25.59 25.22 13.37
N ASN A 321 25.78 24.40 12.34
CA ASN A 321 24.92 24.43 11.16
C ASN A 321 23.49 24.02 11.49
N LEU A 322 23.30 22.96 12.29
CA LEU A 322 21.98 22.53 12.75
C LEU A 322 21.32 23.63 13.60
N GLU A 323 22.05 24.29 14.51
CA GLU A 323 21.53 25.41 15.29
C GLU A 323 21.07 26.57 14.41
N LYS A 324 21.86 26.91 13.39
CA LYS A 324 21.49 27.93 12.39
C LYS A 324 20.25 27.52 11.61
N LEU A 325 20.19 26.29 11.08
CA LEU A 325 19.01 25.77 10.37
C LEU A 325 17.76 25.81 11.25
N SER A 326 17.92 25.51 12.54
CA SER A 326 16.82 25.57 13.48
C SER A 326 16.21 26.95 13.58
N GLN A 327 17.06 27.98 13.71
CA GLN A 327 16.62 29.37 13.73
C GLN A 327 16.04 29.81 12.39
N ASP A 328 16.77 29.59 11.30
CA ASP A 328 16.44 30.11 9.97
C ASP A 328 15.12 29.52 9.43
N LYS A 329 14.83 28.25 9.77
CA LYS A 329 13.65 27.53 9.28
C LYS A 329 12.58 27.27 10.34
N ASN A 330 12.78 27.76 11.57
CA ASN A 330 11.98 27.35 12.72
C ASN A 330 11.82 25.82 12.78
N GLN A 331 12.92 25.08 12.67
CA GLN A 331 12.92 23.62 12.46
C GLN A 331 13.63 22.89 13.60
N SER A 332 13.01 21.89 14.20
CA SER A 332 13.65 21.03 15.20
C SER A 332 14.69 20.12 14.54
N GLN A 333 15.91 20.08 15.06
CA GLN A 333 16.97 19.23 14.50
C GLN A 333 17.25 18.07 15.45
N ILE A 334 16.94 16.86 14.99
CA ILE A 334 17.01 15.61 15.76
C ILE A 334 18.25 14.83 15.30
N PHE A 335 18.99 14.25 16.23
CA PHE A 335 20.14 13.37 15.95
C PHE A 335 20.38 12.39 17.10
N ILE A 336 21.22 11.39 16.84
CA ILE A 336 21.55 10.30 17.77
C ILE A 336 23.05 10.08 17.87
N GLU A 337 23.44 9.34 18.89
CA GLU A 337 24.80 8.88 19.11
C GLU A 337 24.78 7.48 19.76
N THR A 338 25.86 6.74 19.61
CA THR A 338 26.03 5.43 20.24
C THR A 338 25.97 5.54 21.77
N PRO A 339 25.31 4.61 22.48
CA PRO A 339 25.03 4.72 23.92
C PRO A 339 26.23 5.06 24.81
N TYR A 340 27.39 4.44 24.57
CA TYR A 340 28.59 4.68 25.37
C TYR A 340 29.25 6.05 25.13
N ARG A 341 28.83 6.79 24.09
CA ARG A 341 29.34 8.14 23.74
C ARG A 341 28.39 9.27 24.13
N ASN A 342 27.21 9.00 24.68
CA ASN A 342 26.18 10.03 24.90
C ASN A 342 26.58 11.12 25.90
N ASN A 343 27.30 10.79 26.98
CA ASN A 343 27.85 11.82 27.88
C ASN A 343 28.82 12.75 27.14
N LYS A 344 29.72 12.17 26.34
CA LYS A 344 30.67 12.95 25.53
C LYS A 344 29.96 13.81 24.48
N MET A 345 28.89 13.29 23.89
CA MET A 345 28.06 14.02 22.93
C MET A 345 27.38 15.21 23.59
N LEU A 346 26.79 15.05 24.78
CA LEU A 346 26.21 16.15 25.54
C LEU A 346 27.25 17.25 25.80
N GLU A 347 28.47 16.91 26.23
CA GLU A 347 29.56 17.88 26.39
C GLU A 347 29.86 18.65 25.10
N ASP A 348 29.99 17.93 23.97
CA ASP A 348 30.30 18.53 22.68
C ASP A 348 29.19 19.49 22.21
N ILE A 349 27.91 19.14 22.45
CA ILE A 349 26.75 20.00 22.19
C ILE A 349 26.85 21.29 23.02
N LEU A 350 27.07 21.19 24.33
CA LEU A 350 27.10 22.34 25.24
C LEU A 350 28.30 23.27 25.01
N GLN A 351 29.36 22.77 24.37
CA GLN A 351 30.51 23.56 23.91
C GLN A 351 30.26 24.25 22.56
N ALA A 352 29.35 23.73 21.74
CA ALA A 352 29.10 24.23 20.39
C ALA A 352 27.94 25.24 20.31
N LEU A 353 26.85 24.99 21.05
CA LEU A 353 25.61 25.77 20.97
C LEU A 353 25.68 27.12 21.71
N GLN A 354 24.82 28.05 21.28
CA GLN A 354 24.56 29.29 22.00
C GLN A 354 23.82 29.04 23.32
N PRO A 355 24.06 29.84 24.36
CA PRO A 355 23.49 29.62 25.70
C PRO A 355 21.95 29.51 25.73
N ASN A 356 21.25 30.28 24.88
CA ASN A 356 19.79 30.34 24.86
C ASN A 356 19.12 29.27 23.97
N THR A 357 19.89 28.49 23.21
CA THR A 357 19.35 27.42 22.39
C THR A 357 18.76 26.33 23.27
N HIS A 358 17.56 25.86 22.96
CA HIS A 358 16.94 24.76 23.70
C HIS A 358 17.50 23.43 23.19
N LEU A 359 17.84 22.56 24.14
CA LEU A 359 18.28 21.20 23.93
C LEU A 359 17.36 20.26 24.70
N CYS A 360 16.74 19.31 23.99
CA CYS A 360 16.06 18.16 24.55
C CYS A 360 17.02 16.98 24.61
N VAL A 361 17.05 16.30 25.75
CA VAL A 361 17.68 15.00 25.94
C VAL A 361 16.57 14.01 26.27
N ALA A 362 16.35 13.04 25.38
CA ALA A 362 15.32 12.01 25.52
C ALA A 362 15.99 10.63 25.52
N THR A 363 16.05 9.97 26.67
CA THR A 363 16.74 8.70 26.87
C THR A 363 15.78 7.64 27.39
N ASP A 364 16.04 6.38 27.03
CA ASP A 364 15.27 5.22 27.48
C ASP A 364 13.76 5.35 27.24
N ILE A 365 13.40 5.95 26.10
CA ILE A 365 12.00 6.21 25.72
C ILE A 365 11.22 4.89 25.74
N THR A 366 10.04 4.90 26.37
CA THR A 366 9.16 3.77 26.69
C THR A 366 9.72 2.72 27.66
N LEU A 367 10.86 2.96 28.31
CA LEU A 367 11.44 2.05 29.31
C LEU A 367 11.23 2.60 30.73
N PRO A 368 11.37 1.78 31.79
CA PRO A 368 11.16 2.23 33.18
C PRO A 368 12.06 3.41 33.61
N THR A 369 13.21 3.57 32.97
CA THR A 369 14.19 4.65 33.24
C THR A 369 14.02 5.85 32.30
N GLU A 370 12.89 5.95 31.59
CA GLU A 370 12.60 7.04 30.65
C GLU A 370 12.90 8.41 31.26
N TYR A 371 13.61 9.22 30.50
CA TYR A 371 13.90 10.60 30.86
C TYR A 371 13.87 11.46 29.61
N ILE A 372 12.90 12.37 29.55
CA ILE A 372 12.75 13.36 28.48
C ILE A 372 12.75 14.74 29.13
N LYS A 373 13.75 15.57 28.82
CA LYS A 373 13.84 16.91 29.38
C LYS A 373 14.37 17.91 28.38
N THR A 374 13.71 19.06 28.31
CA THR A 374 14.14 20.21 27.51
C THR A 374 14.60 21.33 28.42
N MET A 375 15.81 21.85 28.18
CA MET A 375 16.38 23.00 28.89
C MET A 375 17.21 23.84 27.93
N ARG A 376 17.55 25.08 28.32
CA ARG A 376 18.54 25.87 27.57
C ARG A 376 19.92 25.25 27.72
N ALA A 377 20.77 25.41 26.71
CA ALA A 377 22.16 24.95 26.75
C ALA A 377 22.94 25.54 27.94
N SER A 378 22.63 26.75 28.40
CA SER A 378 23.21 27.33 29.62
C SER A 378 22.87 26.55 30.89
N ASP A 379 21.66 26.01 30.96
CA ASP A 379 21.12 25.41 32.17
C ASP A 379 21.56 23.94 32.29
N TRP A 380 21.75 23.28 31.14
CA TRP A 380 22.37 21.95 31.08
C TRP A 380 23.77 21.90 31.67
N LYS A 381 24.54 22.99 31.63
CA LYS A 381 25.87 23.07 32.27
C LYS A 381 25.83 22.95 33.80
N LYS A 382 24.66 23.17 34.40
CA LYS A 382 24.42 23.07 35.85
C LYS A 382 23.67 21.79 36.22
N ALA A 383 23.11 21.09 35.24
CA ALA A 383 22.37 19.87 35.43
C ALA A 383 23.32 18.67 35.48
N SER A 384 23.02 17.71 36.35
CA SER A 384 23.66 16.39 36.34
C SER A 384 22.70 15.40 35.68
N VAL A 385 23.16 14.73 34.63
CA VAL A 385 22.47 13.63 33.97
C VAL A 385 23.51 12.61 33.51
N ASP A 386 23.26 11.33 33.77
CA ASP A 386 24.09 10.25 33.27
C ASP A 386 23.38 9.52 32.13
N LEU A 387 24.01 9.59 30.96
CA LEU A 387 23.58 8.98 29.70
C LEU A 387 24.48 7.80 29.31
N HIS A 388 25.40 7.37 30.19
CA HIS A 388 26.37 6.33 29.84
C HIS A 388 25.67 5.01 29.53
N ASN A 389 25.90 4.51 28.31
CA ASN A 389 25.35 3.24 27.82
C ASN A 389 23.81 3.21 27.77
N ARG A 390 23.17 4.37 27.61
CA ARG A 390 21.72 4.52 27.50
C ARG A 390 21.36 5.04 26.10
N PRO A 391 20.42 4.42 25.36
CA PRO A 391 19.96 4.96 24.08
C PRO A 391 19.34 6.36 24.25
N THR A 392 19.82 7.34 23.47
CA THR A 392 19.42 8.75 23.63
C THR A 392 19.19 9.42 22.29
N ILE A 393 18.06 10.14 22.18
CA ILE A 393 17.76 11.11 21.14
C ILE A 393 18.12 12.51 21.67
N PHE A 394 18.80 13.30 20.85
CA PHE A 394 19.03 14.73 21.10
C PHE A 394 18.22 15.56 20.12
N ILE A 395 17.60 16.63 20.60
CA ILE A 395 16.88 17.59 19.76
C ILE A 395 17.34 19.00 20.10
N ILE A 396 17.77 19.76 19.10
CA ILE A 396 18.02 21.18 19.26
C ILE A 396 16.92 21.99 18.60
N HIS A 397 16.48 23.03 19.29
CA HIS A 397 15.54 24.00 18.76
C HIS A 397 15.88 25.40 19.27
N LYS A 398 16.12 26.32 18.33
CA LYS A 398 16.37 27.72 18.65
C LYS A 398 15.07 28.50 18.44
N MET A 399 14.37 28.75 19.56
CA MET A 399 13.12 29.51 19.63
C MET A 399 13.33 30.98 19.27
#